data_AF-A0A1R1B792-F1
#
_entry.id   AF-A0A1R1B792-F1
#
_cell.length_a   1.000
_cell.length_b   1.000
_cell.length_c   1.000
_cell.angle_alpha   90.00
_cell.angle_beta   90.00
_cell.angle_gamma   90.00
#
_symmetry.space_group_name_H-M   'P 1'
#
loop_
_entity.id
_entity.type
_entity.pdbx_description
1 polymer ?
#
loop_
_entity_poly.entity_id
_entity_poly.type
_entity_poly.pdbx_seq_one_letter_code
_entity_poly.pdbx_strand_id
1 'polypeptide(L)'
;EGYTWGQTISESGSYFLEVYDLAGNSRWFQFIIDMDVQISDAQAVDGAKTALVITFGGSDTVSSVSQNVTLPTTGTNGTVIAWVSDNTDIIMTTGTVTRPVHGAGNATVTLTATITKGTETATKTFTLIVVAAPEVIVPDLIAPIVTMTNVTTFAVGTAITGVQSNEVGTLYLVSASAAVTNKASLDALFTAGTAIKETVSTANTDTSLSTTGLTAGEYKVYAVDTVGNVSSPSNVTLILTPVSQPFIISGGTLSKAGGIKATVTVTGNSMGSIVHTGNEVVIFQLMKGEIPVSIVALEKDIQFSEALTAYFNVTGSDYKVDVFVVDSYSNSFTDVGNQLAKAITLE
;
A
#
# COMPACT_ATOMS: atom_id res chain seq x y z
N GLU A 1 -74.52 -38.06 30.08
CA GLU A 1 -75.90 -38.44 29.74
C GLU A 1 -76.85 -37.61 30.58
N GLY A 2 -77.92 -37.06 29.99
CA GLY A 2 -78.93 -36.29 30.73
C GLY A 2 -79.29 -34.90 30.18
N TYR A 3 -78.63 -34.41 29.12
CA TYR A 3 -78.99 -33.13 28.48
C TYR A 3 -79.18 -33.31 26.98
N THR A 4 -80.22 -32.69 26.44
CA THR A 4 -80.41 -32.49 24.99
C THR A 4 -79.81 -31.15 24.58
N TRP A 5 -79.05 -31.12 23.49
CA TRP A 5 -78.56 -29.86 22.94
C TRP A 5 -79.72 -28.95 22.55
N GLY A 6 -79.70 -27.70 23.03
CA GLY A 6 -80.64 -26.67 22.64
C GLY A 6 -80.37 -26.11 21.24
N GLN A 7 -81.07 -25.03 20.87
CA GLN A 7 -80.81 -24.33 19.61
C GLN A 7 -79.44 -23.67 19.61
N THR A 8 -78.75 -23.66 18.46
CA THR A 8 -77.54 -22.87 18.27
C THR A 8 -77.89 -21.38 18.34
N ILE A 9 -77.14 -20.63 19.13
CA ILE A 9 -77.26 -19.16 19.20
C ILE A 9 -76.25 -18.57 18.22
N SER A 10 -76.71 -17.75 17.27
CA SER A 10 -75.90 -17.18 16.18
C SER A 10 -75.92 -15.65 16.13
N GLU A 11 -76.53 -14.99 17.12
CA GLU A 11 -76.70 -13.55 17.18
C GLU A 11 -76.43 -13.05 18.61
N SER A 12 -76.16 -11.75 18.75
CA SER A 12 -76.16 -11.08 20.06
C SER A 12 -77.59 -10.94 20.59
N GLY A 13 -77.78 -11.08 21.90
CA GLY A 13 -79.10 -10.96 22.50
C GLY A 13 -79.17 -11.40 23.96
N SER A 14 -80.34 -11.20 24.57
CA SER A 14 -80.66 -11.80 25.87
C SER A 14 -81.35 -13.14 25.64
N TYR A 15 -80.81 -14.19 26.25
CA TYR A 15 -81.27 -15.56 26.11
C TYR A 15 -81.70 -16.12 27.46
N PHE A 16 -82.62 -17.08 27.42
CA PHE A 16 -83.03 -17.85 28.58
C PHE A 16 -82.65 -19.31 28.37
N LEU A 17 -81.95 -19.89 29.35
CA LEU A 17 -81.74 -21.32 29.43
C LEU A 17 -82.79 -21.89 30.38
N GLU A 18 -83.69 -22.74 29.86
CA GLU A 18 -84.59 -23.53 30.68
C GLU A 18 -83.97 -24.90 30.97
N VAL A 19 -83.89 -25.26 32.26
CA VAL A 19 -83.35 -26.54 32.71
C VAL A 19 -84.43 -27.31 33.44
N TYR A 20 -84.61 -28.58 33.08
CA TYR A 20 -85.55 -29.51 33.70
C TYR A 20 -84.82 -30.52 34.60
N ASP A 21 -85.42 -30.90 35.73
CA ASP A 21 -84.96 -32.05 36.54
C ASP A 21 -85.63 -33.37 36.09
N LEU A 22 -85.20 -34.50 36.65
CA LEU A 22 -85.75 -35.84 36.32
C LEU A 22 -87.22 -36.02 36.74
N ALA A 23 -87.75 -35.14 37.61
CA ALA A 23 -89.14 -35.12 38.03
C ALA A 23 -90.01 -34.17 37.17
N GLY A 24 -89.42 -33.47 36.20
CA GLY A 24 -90.09 -32.57 35.27
C GLY A 24 -90.23 -31.12 35.75
N ASN A 25 -89.62 -30.73 36.87
CA ASN A 25 -89.63 -29.33 37.32
C ASN A 25 -88.64 -28.50 36.49
N SER A 26 -88.99 -27.25 36.13
CA SER A 26 -88.11 -26.36 35.37
C SER A 26 -87.62 -25.14 36.16
N ARG A 27 -86.45 -24.62 35.77
CA ARG A 27 -85.91 -23.33 36.22
C ARG A 27 -85.27 -22.60 35.05
N TRP A 28 -85.50 -21.29 34.96
CA TRP A 28 -84.91 -20.42 33.94
C TRP A 28 -83.67 -19.69 34.45
N PHE A 29 -82.67 -19.55 33.58
CA PHE A 29 -81.50 -18.70 33.76
C PHE A 29 -81.41 -17.70 32.61
N GLN A 30 -81.47 -16.41 32.91
CA GLN A 30 -81.24 -15.37 31.91
C GLN A 30 -79.74 -15.09 31.78
N PHE A 31 -79.25 -15.01 30.55
CA PHE A 31 -77.89 -14.59 30.23
C PHE A 31 -77.91 -13.70 28.98
N ILE A 32 -76.82 -12.97 28.76
CA ILE A 32 -76.65 -12.12 27.57
C ILE A 32 -75.46 -12.66 26.80
N ILE A 33 -75.64 -12.85 25.50
CA ILE A 33 -74.54 -13.07 24.57
C ILE A 33 -74.37 -11.76 23.80
N ASP A 34 -73.17 -11.20 23.88
CA ASP A 34 -72.76 -10.09 23.02
C ASP A 34 -71.62 -10.60 22.13
N MET A 35 -71.94 -10.88 20.87
CA MET A 35 -70.97 -11.28 19.84
C MET A 35 -70.28 -10.08 19.18
N ASP A 36 -70.75 -8.86 19.46
CA ASP A 36 -70.24 -7.59 18.93
C ASP A 36 -69.45 -6.83 20.01
N VAL A 37 -68.55 -7.49 20.74
CA VAL A 37 -67.60 -6.78 21.61
C VAL A 37 -66.67 -5.95 20.71
N GLN A 38 -67.14 -4.76 20.35
CA GLN A 38 -66.37 -3.77 19.62
C GLN A 38 -65.25 -3.34 20.55
N ILE A 39 -64.01 -3.51 20.09
CA ILE A 39 -62.86 -2.94 20.79
C ILE A 39 -63.10 -1.44 20.91
N SER A 40 -63.09 -0.91 22.14
CA SER A 40 -63.27 0.52 22.32
C SER A 40 -62.11 1.28 21.68
N ASP A 41 -62.31 2.54 21.31
CA ASP A 41 -61.24 3.36 20.72
C ASP A 41 -60.00 3.42 21.63
N ALA A 42 -60.20 3.47 22.95
CA ALA A 42 -59.12 3.42 23.94
C ALA A 42 -58.35 2.09 23.89
N GLN A 43 -59.07 0.95 23.85
CA GLN A 43 -58.45 -0.37 23.72
C GLN A 43 -57.74 -0.54 22.37
N ALA A 44 -58.28 0.05 21.29
CA ALA A 44 -57.66 0.03 19.96
C ALA A 44 -56.33 0.81 19.95
N VAL A 45 -56.30 1.98 20.57
CA VAL A 45 -55.10 2.82 20.71
C VAL A 45 -54.04 2.13 21.57
N ASP A 46 -54.41 1.53 22.70
CA ASP A 46 -53.47 0.81 23.58
C ASP A 46 -52.89 -0.45 22.91
N GLY A 47 -53.73 -1.20 22.19
CA GLY A 47 -53.29 -2.34 21.39
C GLY A 47 -52.30 -1.91 20.30
N ALA A 48 -52.62 -0.85 19.56
CA ALA A 48 -51.73 -0.30 18.53
C ALA A 48 -50.42 0.23 19.12
N LYS A 49 -50.46 0.90 20.28
CA LYS A 49 -49.26 1.37 21.00
C LYS A 49 -48.34 0.21 21.40
N THR A 50 -48.93 -0.88 21.87
CA THR A 50 -48.19 -2.09 22.25
C THR A 50 -47.51 -2.71 21.03
N ALA A 51 -48.24 -2.84 19.92
CA ALA A 51 -47.75 -3.46 18.68
C ALA A 51 -46.79 -2.56 17.87
N LEU A 52 -46.80 -1.24 18.08
CA LEU A 52 -46.02 -0.31 17.27
C LEU A 52 -44.50 -0.56 17.41
N VAL A 53 -43.86 -0.83 16.28
CA VAL A 53 -42.40 -0.98 16.14
C VAL A 53 -41.90 -0.16 14.95
N ILE A 54 -40.65 0.29 15.03
CA ILE A 54 -39.93 0.87 13.88
C ILE A 54 -39.24 -0.28 13.14
N THR A 55 -39.34 -0.30 11.82
CA THR A 55 -38.61 -1.27 11.00
C THR A 55 -37.30 -0.65 10.51
N PHE A 56 -36.19 -1.33 10.75
CA PHE A 56 -34.85 -0.91 10.38
C PHE A 56 -34.40 -1.58 9.07
N GLY A 57 -33.55 -0.91 8.30
CA GLY A 57 -32.98 -1.46 7.06
C GLY A 57 -31.81 -2.42 7.31
N GLY A 58 -31.78 -3.54 6.58
CA GLY A 58 -30.67 -4.49 6.64
C GLY A 58 -30.41 -5.06 8.05
N SER A 59 -29.21 -4.83 8.57
CA SER A 59 -28.78 -5.26 9.92
C SER A 59 -28.78 -4.13 10.95
N ASP A 60 -29.40 -2.99 10.64
CA ASP A 60 -29.49 -1.86 11.57
C ASP A 60 -30.28 -2.23 12.82
N THR A 61 -29.95 -1.58 13.92
CA THR A 61 -30.66 -1.69 15.20
C THR A 61 -30.96 -0.29 15.73
N VAL A 62 -31.79 -0.21 16.78
CA VAL A 62 -32.10 1.07 17.44
C VAL A 62 -30.86 1.84 17.90
N SER A 63 -29.77 1.14 18.24
CA SER A 63 -28.49 1.73 18.67
C SER A 63 -27.46 1.89 17.55
N SER A 64 -27.79 1.50 16.31
CA SER A 64 -26.90 1.59 15.16
C SER A 64 -27.71 1.69 13.87
N VAL A 65 -28.20 2.90 13.59
CA VAL A 65 -28.96 3.25 12.39
C VAL A 65 -28.03 3.86 11.36
N SER A 66 -27.97 3.25 10.17
CA SER A 66 -27.14 3.68 9.04
C SER A 66 -27.95 3.83 7.74
N GLN A 67 -29.19 3.34 7.72
CA GLN A 67 -30.12 3.36 6.59
C GLN A 67 -31.45 4.01 7.01
N ASN A 68 -32.30 4.31 6.02
CA ASN A 68 -33.65 4.80 6.26
C ASN A 68 -34.45 3.82 7.12
N VAL A 69 -35.28 4.35 8.01
CA VAL A 69 -36.21 3.59 8.84
C VAL A 69 -37.61 3.66 8.27
N THR A 70 -38.43 2.64 8.48
CA THR A 70 -39.85 2.68 8.11
C THR A 70 -40.69 3.01 9.33
N LEU A 71 -41.47 4.08 9.21
CA LEU A 71 -42.37 4.60 10.25
C LEU A 71 -43.82 4.33 9.84
N PRO A 72 -44.53 3.36 10.47
CA PRO A 72 -45.91 3.06 10.13
C PRO A 72 -46.82 4.28 10.36
N THR A 73 -47.69 4.59 9.41
CA THR A 73 -48.70 5.65 9.51
C THR A 73 -50.08 5.13 9.90
N THR A 74 -50.22 3.81 10.00
CA THR A 74 -51.43 3.11 10.45
C THR A 74 -51.05 2.02 11.43
N GLY A 75 -51.93 1.74 12.39
CA GLY A 75 -51.80 0.65 13.35
C GLY A 75 -52.97 -0.31 13.29
N THR A 76 -52.98 -1.28 14.21
CA THR A 76 -54.08 -2.26 14.33
C THR A 76 -55.42 -1.57 14.60
N ASN A 77 -56.52 -2.25 14.27
CA ASN A 77 -57.89 -1.79 14.51
C ASN A 77 -58.23 -0.42 13.86
N GLY A 78 -57.52 -0.07 12.78
CA GLY A 78 -57.74 1.17 12.02
C GLY A 78 -57.35 2.43 12.77
N THR A 79 -56.31 2.35 13.62
CA THR A 79 -55.67 3.52 14.25
C THR A 79 -54.77 4.23 13.23
N VAL A 80 -54.67 5.56 13.36
CA VAL A 80 -53.76 6.39 12.55
C VAL A 80 -52.54 6.77 13.41
N ILE A 81 -51.36 6.83 12.81
CA ILE A 81 -50.10 7.14 13.49
C ILE A 81 -49.44 8.34 12.82
N ALA A 82 -49.22 9.40 13.58
CA ALA A 82 -48.47 10.58 13.16
C ALA A 82 -47.13 10.63 13.91
N TRP A 83 -46.06 10.96 13.19
CA TRP A 83 -44.70 10.99 13.74
C TRP A 83 -44.15 12.40 13.84
N VAL A 84 -43.42 12.66 14.93
CA VAL A 84 -42.59 13.85 15.14
C VAL A 84 -41.18 13.41 15.46
N SER A 85 -40.18 14.13 14.95
CA SER A 85 -38.77 13.95 15.27
C SER A 85 -38.26 15.17 16.02
N ASP A 86 -37.44 14.95 17.06
CA ASP A 86 -36.72 16.04 17.74
C ASP A 86 -35.55 16.59 16.92
N ASN A 87 -35.11 15.87 15.88
CA ASN A 87 -34.04 16.26 14.97
C ASN A 87 -34.32 15.81 13.53
N THR A 88 -35.02 16.66 12.77
CA THR A 88 -35.39 16.39 11.37
C THR A 88 -34.23 16.46 10.37
N ASP A 89 -33.09 17.05 10.75
CA ASP A 89 -31.88 17.05 9.93
C ASP A 89 -31.23 15.66 9.87
N ILE A 90 -31.43 14.84 10.92
CA ILE A 90 -30.87 13.48 11.03
C ILE A 90 -31.92 12.41 10.71
N ILE A 91 -33.14 12.47 11.25
CA ILE A 91 -34.25 11.58 10.85
C ILE A 91 -35.50 12.42 10.58
N MET A 92 -35.94 12.46 9.33
CA MET A 92 -37.19 13.10 8.93
C MET A 92 -38.41 12.26 9.37
N THR A 93 -39.60 12.87 9.44
CA THR A 93 -40.85 12.17 9.78
C THR A 93 -41.30 11.15 8.74
N THR A 94 -40.68 11.15 7.55
CA THR A 94 -40.82 10.11 6.52
C THR A 94 -39.94 8.88 6.77
N GLY A 95 -39.05 8.92 7.77
CA GLY A 95 -38.07 7.88 8.06
C GLY A 95 -36.77 7.99 7.25
N THR A 96 -36.60 9.05 6.45
CA THR A 96 -35.33 9.34 5.75
C THR A 96 -34.24 9.69 6.76
N VAL A 97 -33.09 9.01 6.68
CA VAL A 97 -31.95 9.18 7.59
C VAL A 97 -30.79 9.88 6.88
N THR A 98 -30.30 10.95 7.49
CA THR A 98 -29.04 11.62 7.13
C THR A 98 -28.02 11.33 8.21
N ARG A 99 -26.90 10.69 7.84
CA ARG A 99 -25.85 10.34 8.79
C ARG A 99 -25.00 11.57 9.13
N PRO A 100 -24.57 11.74 10.39
CA PRO A 100 -23.52 12.70 10.73
C PRO A 100 -22.25 12.45 9.90
N VAL A 101 -21.51 13.51 9.60
CA VAL A 101 -20.21 13.38 8.93
C VAL A 101 -19.21 12.63 9.80
N HIS A 102 -18.20 12.02 9.17
CA HIS A 102 -17.11 11.36 9.89
C HIS A 102 -16.47 12.33 10.92
N GLY A 103 -16.18 11.83 12.12
CA GLY A 103 -15.59 12.61 13.21
C GLY A 103 -16.58 13.45 14.04
N ALA A 104 -17.82 13.66 13.58
CA ALA A 104 -18.84 14.39 14.36
C ALA A 104 -19.45 13.57 15.52
N GLY A 105 -19.22 12.24 15.52
CA GLY A 105 -19.83 11.31 16.46
C GLY A 105 -21.24 10.89 16.06
N ASN A 106 -21.79 9.93 16.80
CA ASN A 106 -23.15 9.43 16.56
C ASN A 106 -24.19 10.46 17.02
N ALA A 107 -25.31 10.55 16.29
CA ALA A 107 -26.43 11.42 16.65
C ALA A 107 -27.52 10.60 17.34
N THR A 108 -28.07 11.14 18.43
CA THR A 108 -29.25 10.57 19.10
C THR A 108 -30.49 11.34 18.68
N VAL A 109 -31.54 10.61 18.27
CA VAL A 109 -32.81 11.19 17.80
C VAL A 109 -33.97 10.51 18.51
N THR A 110 -34.90 11.31 19.04
CA THR A 110 -36.14 10.83 19.65
C THR A 110 -37.31 11.02 18.70
N LEU A 111 -37.89 9.91 18.24
CA LEU A 111 -39.11 9.89 17.46
C LEU A 111 -40.31 9.69 18.39
N THR A 112 -41.33 10.54 18.24
CA THR A 112 -42.60 10.44 18.98
C THR A 112 -43.72 10.08 18.01
N ALA A 113 -44.34 8.92 18.22
CA ALA A 113 -45.56 8.50 17.53
C ALA A 113 -46.78 8.91 18.34
N THR A 114 -47.72 9.61 17.71
CA THR A 114 -49.06 9.90 18.22
C THR A 114 -50.05 8.99 17.50
N ILE A 115 -50.72 8.13 18.26
CA ILE A 115 -51.64 7.10 17.79
C ILE A 115 -53.05 7.55 18.11
N THR A 116 -53.95 7.53 17.13
CA THR A 116 -55.31 8.07 17.27
C THR A 116 -56.39 7.11 16.76
N LYS A 117 -57.53 7.09 17.44
CA LYS A 117 -58.78 6.45 17.00
C LYS A 117 -59.95 7.26 17.58
N GLY A 118 -60.84 7.75 16.73
CA GLY A 118 -61.93 8.63 17.18
C GLY A 118 -61.38 9.84 17.94
N THR A 119 -61.77 9.98 19.22
CA THR A 119 -61.27 11.02 20.13
C THR A 119 -60.12 10.57 21.03
N GLU A 120 -59.81 9.28 21.05
CA GLU A 120 -58.78 8.71 21.91
C GLU A 120 -57.39 8.82 21.28
N THR A 121 -56.39 9.10 22.11
CA THR A 121 -55.01 9.28 21.66
C THR A 121 -54.01 8.70 22.66
N ALA A 122 -52.90 8.17 22.17
CA ALA A 122 -51.74 7.79 23.00
C ALA A 122 -50.43 8.08 22.29
N THR A 123 -49.37 8.26 23.06
CA THR A 123 -48.02 8.50 22.53
C THR A 123 -47.05 7.37 22.87
N LYS A 124 -46.09 7.13 21.96
CA LYS A 124 -44.95 6.22 22.17
C LYS A 124 -43.67 6.86 21.63
N THR A 125 -42.60 6.83 22.41
CA THR A 125 -41.30 7.39 22.04
C THR A 125 -40.30 6.29 21.69
N PHE A 126 -39.41 6.60 20.75
CA PHE A 126 -38.32 5.74 20.32
C PHE A 126 -37.04 6.58 20.23
N THR A 127 -35.99 6.17 20.93
CA THR A 127 -34.69 6.86 20.90
C THR A 127 -33.73 6.06 20.02
N LEU A 128 -33.36 6.60 18.88
CA LEU A 128 -32.49 5.98 17.88
C LEU A 128 -31.10 6.61 17.92
N ILE A 129 -30.07 5.80 17.67
CA ILE A 129 -28.68 6.27 17.50
C ILE A 129 -28.29 6.09 16.03
N VAL A 130 -28.13 7.21 15.32
CA VAL A 130 -27.62 7.24 13.95
C VAL A 130 -26.11 7.30 13.98
N VAL A 131 -25.47 6.29 13.38
CA VAL A 131 -24.01 6.20 13.35
C VAL A 131 -23.43 7.18 12.34
N ALA A 132 -22.32 7.82 12.73
CA ALA A 132 -21.56 8.68 11.83
C ALA A 132 -21.14 7.93 10.56
N ALA A 133 -21.04 8.66 9.44
CA ALA A 133 -20.48 8.13 8.21
C ALA A 133 -19.07 7.57 8.44
N PRO A 134 -18.67 6.48 7.76
CA PRO A 134 -17.30 6.00 7.83
C PRO A 134 -16.34 7.06 7.30
N GLU A 135 -15.08 6.95 7.69
CA GLU A 135 -14.01 7.74 7.10
C GLU A 135 -13.95 7.47 5.59
N VAL A 136 -13.96 8.55 4.80
CA VAL A 136 -13.69 8.46 3.36
C VAL A 136 -12.17 8.56 3.19
N ILE A 137 -11.51 7.42 3.03
CA ILE A 137 -10.09 7.40 2.71
C ILE A 137 -9.93 7.81 1.25
N VAL A 138 -9.47 9.05 1.02
CA VAL A 138 -9.01 9.47 -0.30
C VAL A 138 -7.62 8.90 -0.51
N PRO A 139 -7.39 8.03 -1.52
CA PRO A 139 -6.06 7.51 -1.77
C PRO A 139 -5.14 8.67 -2.17
N ASP A 140 -3.92 8.66 -1.65
CA ASP A 140 -2.89 9.57 -2.13
C ASP A 140 -2.45 9.14 -3.52
N LEU A 141 -2.64 10.05 -4.48
CA LEU A 141 -2.28 9.85 -5.89
C LEU A 141 -1.25 10.89 -6.34
N ILE A 142 -0.78 11.74 -5.43
CA ILE A 142 0.21 12.77 -5.75
C ILE A 142 1.57 12.10 -5.71
N ALA A 143 2.23 12.07 -6.86
CA ALA A 143 3.60 11.58 -6.92
C ALA A 143 4.58 12.64 -6.38
N PRO A 144 5.69 12.19 -5.77
CA PRO A 144 6.73 13.10 -5.32
C PRO A 144 7.41 13.84 -6.48
N ILE A 145 8.10 14.93 -6.15
CA ILE A 145 8.90 15.76 -7.03
C ILE A 145 10.36 15.63 -6.61
N VAL A 146 11.21 15.30 -7.57
CA VAL A 146 12.66 15.28 -7.41
C VAL A 146 13.24 16.65 -7.71
N THR A 147 14.09 17.16 -6.82
CA THR A 147 14.87 18.39 -7.04
C THR A 147 16.36 18.11 -6.87
N MET A 148 17.20 18.82 -7.63
CA MET A 148 18.65 18.65 -7.63
C MET A 148 19.38 20.00 -7.74
N THR A 149 20.58 20.09 -7.15
CA THR A 149 21.51 21.20 -7.40
C THR A 149 22.21 21.05 -8.77
N ASN A 150 22.67 22.16 -9.37
CA ASN A 150 23.11 22.28 -10.77
C ASN A 150 24.37 21.46 -11.19
N VAL A 151 24.80 20.46 -10.42
CA VAL A 151 25.95 19.62 -10.79
C VAL A 151 25.45 18.40 -11.56
N THR A 152 25.97 18.20 -12.77
CA THR A 152 25.42 17.20 -13.72
C THR A 152 26.39 16.07 -14.04
N THR A 153 27.66 16.14 -13.63
CA THR A 153 28.69 15.17 -14.03
C THR A 153 29.45 14.64 -12.81
N PHE A 154 29.55 13.32 -12.69
CA PHE A 154 30.20 12.62 -11.59
C PHE A 154 31.03 11.44 -12.12
N ALA A 155 32.15 11.12 -11.50
CA ALA A 155 32.84 9.87 -11.79
C ALA A 155 32.09 8.68 -11.14
N VAL A 156 32.05 7.54 -11.81
CA VAL A 156 31.53 6.30 -11.20
C VAL A 156 32.25 6.03 -9.87
N GLY A 157 31.52 5.54 -8.87
CA GLY A 157 32.03 5.27 -7.52
C GLY A 157 32.02 6.47 -6.58
N THR A 158 31.76 7.69 -7.05
CA THR A 158 31.57 8.86 -6.16
C THR A 158 30.11 9.01 -5.76
N ALA A 159 29.87 9.65 -4.60
CA ALA A 159 28.52 9.94 -4.16
C ALA A 159 28.01 11.24 -4.81
N ILE A 160 26.76 11.19 -5.28
CA ILE A 160 26.02 12.36 -5.74
C ILE A 160 25.37 13.00 -4.52
N THR A 161 25.60 14.30 -4.31
CA THR A 161 25.00 15.08 -3.23
C THR A 161 23.99 16.09 -3.80
N GLY A 162 23.14 16.65 -2.94
CA GLY A 162 22.17 17.68 -3.35
C GLY A 162 20.96 17.14 -4.13
N VAL A 163 20.61 15.86 -3.96
CA VAL A 163 19.39 15.25 -4.49
C VAL A 163 18.33 15.26 -3.39
N GLN A 164 17.12 15.71 -3.70
CA GLN A 164 16.02 15.78 -2.74
C GLN A 164 14.70 15.28 -3.34
N SER A 165 13.79 14.90 -2.46
CA SER A 165 12.37 14.64 -2.74
C SER A 165 11.53 15.53 -1.83
N ASN A 166 10.42 16.09 -2.33
CA ASN A 166 9.47 16.86 -1.52
C ASN A 166 8.69 16.02 -0.49
N GLU A 167 8.80 14.70 -0.57
CA GLU A 167 8.13 13.73 0.31
C GLU A 167 9.10 12.67 0.80
N VAL A 168 8.76 12.04 1.93
CA VAL A 168 9.49 10.89 2.48
C VAL A 168 9.27 9.64 1.63
N GLY A 169 10.28 8.78 1.52
CA GLY A 169 10.20 7.61 0.66
C GLY A 169 11.56 7.10 0.20
N THR A 170 11.71 6.86 -1.10
CA THR A 170 12.93 6.29 -1.70
C THR A 170 13.29 7.02 -2.99
N LEU A 171 14.56 7.40 -3.13
CA LEU A 171 15.14 7.86 -4.38
C LEU A 171 15.76 6.69 -5.14
N TYR A 172 15.65 6.69 -6.45
CA TYR A 172 16.27 5.74 -7.37
C TYR A 172 17.11 6.50 -8.39
N LEU A 173 18.38 6.10 -8.57
CA LEU A 173 19.22 6.52 -9.67
C LEU A 173 19.22 5.42 -10.74
N VAL A 174 18.76 5.73 -11.93
CA VAL A 174 18.47 4.75 -12.98
C VAL A 174 19.05 5.22 -14.31
N SER A 175 19.54 4.31 -15.15
CA SER A 175 19.95 4.67 -16.52
C SER A 175 18.85 5.45 -17.24
N ALA A 176 19.21 6.55 -17.91
CA ALA A 176 18.28 7.42 -18.63
C ALA A 176 17.56 6.70 -19.78
N SER A 177 18.10 5.57 -20.25
CA SER A 177 17.51 4.73 -21.30
C SER A 177 16.53 3.68 -20.77
N ALA A 178 16.43 3.48 -19.45
CA ALA A 178 15.59 2.44 -18.87
C ALA A 178 14.09 2.82 -18.92
N ALA A 179 13.24 1.84 -19.19
CA ALA A 179 11.79 2.01 -19.17
C ALA A 179 11.27 1.95 -17.72
N VAL A 180 10.91 3.11 -17.15
CA VAL A 180 10.30 3.23 -15.82
C VAL A 180 8.81 3.48 -15.98
N THR A 181 7.99 2.59 -15.46
CA THR A 181 6.51 2.70 -15.54
C THR A 181 5.84 2.73 -14.17
N ASN A 182 6.49 2.15 -13.15
CA ASN A 182 5.99 2.05 -11.79
C ASN A 182 7.12 1.61 -10.84
N LYS A 183 6.80 1.50 -9.55
CA LYS A 183 7.74 1.07 -8.52
C LYS A 183 8.35 -0.31 -8.80
N ALA A 184 7.58 -1.24 -9.33
CA ALA A 184 8.07 -2.58 -9.64
C ALA A 184 9.17 -2.57 -10.72
N SER A 185 9.06 -1.70 -11.73
CA SER A 185 10.13 -1.51 -12.72
C SER A 185 11.42 -0.94 -12.11
N LEU A 186 11.30 -0.02 -11.14
CA LEU A 186 12.45 0.53 -10.41
C LEU A 186 13.14 -0.53 -9.54
N ASP A 187 12.36 -1.31 -8.79
CA ASP A 187 12.89 -2.39 -7.96
C ASP A 187 13.57 -3.47 -8.82
N ALA A 188 13.01 -3.82 -9.98
CA ALA A 188 13.62 -4.78 -10.90
C ALA A 188 14.99 -4.29 -11.43
N LEU A 189 15.11 -3.00 -11.76
CA LEU A 189 16.37 -2.40 -12.21
C LEU A 189 17.44 -2.38 -11.11
N PHE A 190 17.02 -2.16 -9.85
CA PHE A 190 17.89 -2.27 -8.69
C PHE A 190 18.36 -3.71 -8.48
N THR A 191 17.45 -4.69 -8.52
CA THR A 191 17.79 -6.12 -8.43
C THR A 191 18.74 -6.58 -9.54
N ALA A 192 18.60 -6.01 -10.74
CA ALA A 192 19.51 -6.27 -11.86
C ALA A 192 20.90 -5.61 -11.72
N GLY A 193 21.12 -4.79 -10.67
CA GLY A 193 22.38 -4.08 -10.45
C GLY A 193 22.61 -2.87 -11.36
N THR A 194 21.56 -2.40 -12.05
CA THR A 194 21.61 -1.27 -13.00
C THR A 194 21.08 0.05 -12.43
N ALA A 195 20.60 0.00 -11.19
CA ALA A 195 20.11 1.16 -10.47
C ALA A 195 20.60 1.12 -9.02
N ILE A 196 20.66 2.29 -8.40
CA ILE A 196 20.90 2.46 -6.96
C ILE A 196 19.64 3.06 -6.35
N LYS A 197 19.36 2.75 -5.09
CA LYS A 197 18.29 3.39 -4.33
C LYS A 197 18.74 3.80 -2.95
N GLU A 198 18.15 4.87 -2.42
CA GLU A 198 18.44 5.41 -1.10
C GLU A 198 17.17 5.91 -0.41
N THR A 199 17.14 5.87 0.91
CA THR A 199 15.95 6.27 1.70
C THR A 199 15.94 7.78 1.94
N VAL A 200 14.76 8.39 1.77
CA VAL A 200 14.48 9.77 2.16
C VAL A 200 13.67 9.75 3.46
N SER A 201 14.36 9.94 4.59
CA SER A 201 13.73 9.93 5.93
C SER A 201 13.03 11.25 6.28
N THR A 202 13.47 12.35 5.66
CA THR A 202 12.91 13.70 5.86
C THR A 202 12.73 14.35 4.50
N ALA A 203 11.56 14.91 4.24
CA ALA A 203 11.28 15.62 2.99
C ALA A 203 12.19 16.86 2.84
N ASN A 204 12.56 17.18 1.59
CA ASN A 204 13.37 18.33 1.19
C ASN A 204 14.76 18.39 1.84
N THR A 205 15.32 17.23 2.22
CA THR A 205 16.70 17.13 2.72
C THR A 205 17.61 16.44 1.71
N ASP A 206 18.84 16.94 1.60
CA ASP A 206 19.87 16.35 0.74
C ASP A 206 20.10 14.89 1.09
N THR A 207 19.87 14.02 0.11
CA THR A 207 20.10 12.58 0.18
C THR A 207 21.26 12.23 -0.74
N SER A 208 22.25 11.53 -0.19
CA SER A 208 23.46 11.14 -0.92
C SER A 208 23.21 9.84 -1.70
N LEU A 209 23.44 9.83 -3.01
CA LEU A 209 23.30 8.63 -3.85
C LEU A 209 24.68 8.09 -4.23
N SER A 210 25.04 6.90 -3.75
CA SER A 210 26.27 6.23 -4.19
C SER A 210 26.17 5.82 -5.67
N THR A 211 27.23 5.99 -6.45
CA THR A 211 27.31 5.48 -7.83
C THR A 211 28.16 4.23 -7.95
N THR A 212 28.55 3.63 -6.82
CA THR A 212 29.34 2.39 -6.79
C THR A 212 28.57 1.25 -7.46
N GLY A 213 29.23 0.50 -8.34
CA GLY A 213 28.63 -0.62 -9.07
C GLY A 213 27.87 -0.24 -10.33
N LEU A 214 27.65 1.05 -10.60
CA LEU A 214 27.07 1.52 -11.85
C LEU A 214 28.12 1.64 -12.96
N THR A 215 27.68 1.64 -14.22
CA THR A 215 28.54 1.90 -15.38
C THR A 215 28.48 3.37 -15.78
N ALA A 216 29.51 3.85 -16.49
CA ALA A 216 29.47 5.16 -17.12
C ALA A 216 28.28 5.28 -18.09
N GLY A 217 27.67 6.45 -18.18
CA GLY A 217 26.49 6.71 -19.01
C GLY A 217 25.58 7.81 -18.45
N GLU A 218 24.42 7.97 -19.06
CA GLU A 218 23.41 8.94 -18.63
C GLU A 218 22.40 8.31 -17.66
N TYR A 219 22.02 9.07 -16.63
CA TYR A 219 21.13 8.64 -15.56
C TYR A 219 20.07 9.69 -15.22
N LYS A 220 18.93 9.22 -14.71
CA LYS A 220 17.82 10.01 -14.18
C LYS A 220 17.52 9.57 -12.75
N VAL A 221 17.03 10.50 -11.94
CA VAL A 221 16.56 10.22 -10.59
C VAL A 221 15.03 10.15 -10.57
N TYR A 222 14.49 9.18 -9.84
CA TYR A 222 13.07 9.04 -9.55
C TYR A 222 12.87 9.02 -8.03
N ALA A 223 11.75 9.53 -7.54
CA ALA A 223 11.31 9.37 -6.16
C ALA A 223 10.08 8.46 -6.12
N VAL A 224 9.96 7.70 -5.04
CA VAL A 224 8.78 6.91 -4.71
C VAL A 224 8.39 7.24 -3.28
N ASP A 225 7.14 7.65 -3.06
CA ASP A 225 6.64 7.95 -1.72
C ASP A 225 6.41 6.66 -0.89
N THR A 226 5.86 6.79 0.31
CA THR A 226 5.55 5.64 1.19
C THR A 226 4.32 4.84 0.75
N VAL A 227 3.46 5.42 -0.11
CA VAL A 227 2.24 4.80 -0.64
C VAL A 227 2.53 4.04 -1.95
N GLY A 228 3.64 4.34 -2.62
CA GLY A 228 4.10 3.74 -3.86
C GLY A 228 3.93 4.61 -5.12
N ASN A 229 3.54 5.88 -4.99
CA ASN A 229 3.46 6.79 -6.14
C ASN A 229 4.87 7.12 -6.64
N VAL A 230 5.06 7.07 -7.96
CA VAL A 230 6.37 7.27 -8.61
C VAL A 230 6.41 8.62 -9.29
N SER A 231 7.46 9.39 -9.03
CA SER A 231 7.68 10.70 -9.65
C SER A 231 7.87 10.59 -11.17
N SER A 232 7.72 11.74 -11.84
CA SER A 232 8.41 11.93 -13.13
C SER A 232 9.93 11.87 -12.96
N PRO A 233 10.71 11.53 -14.00
CA PRO A 233 12.16 11.58 -13.93
C PRO A 233 12.63 13.00 -13.60
N SER A 234 13.79 13.10 -12.94
CA SER A 234 14.48 14.37 -12.70
C SER A 234 14.59 15.18 -13.99
N ASN A 235 14.34 16.49 -13.90
CA ASN A 235 14.51 17.41 -15.02
C ASN A 235 15.97 17.46 -15.51
N VAL A 236 16.92 17.27 -14.60
CA VAL A 236 18.35 17.14 -14.88
C VAL A 236 18.69 15.71 -15.33
N THR A 237 19.54 15.58 -16.34
CA THR A 237 20.21 14.32 -16.69
C THR A 237 21.61 14.32 -16.07
N LEU A 238 21.93 13.27 -15.33
CA LEU A 238 23.25 13.06 -14.73
C LEU A 238 24.12 12.27 -15.70
N ILE A 239 25.40 12.64 -15.80
CA ILE A 239 26.40 11.96 -16.61
C ILE A 239 27.40 11.32 -15.67
N LEU A 240 27.42 9.99 -15.63
CA LEU A 240 28.48 9.24 -14.97
C LEU A 240 29.62 9.02 -15.95
N THR A 241 30.80 9.53 -15.62
CA THR A 241 32.02 9.31 -16.40
C THR A 241 32.78 8.10 -15.85
N PRO A 242 33.57 7.39 -16.69
CA PRO A 242 34.45 6.36 -16.21
C PRO A 242 35.35 6.88 -15.08
N VAL A 243 35.64 6.03 -14.10
CA VAL A 243 36.62 6.35 -13.06
C VAL A 243 37.93 6.72 -13.76
N SER A 244 38.38 7.95 -13.58
CA SER A 244 39.67 8.35 -14.11
C SER A 244 40.73 7.64 -13.29
N GLN A 245 41.51 6.77 -13.93
CA GLN A 245 42.56 5.99 -13.32
C GLN A 245 43.93 6.58 -13.67
N PRO A 246 44.89 6.56 -12.72
CA PRO A 246 46.20 7.18 -12.94
C PRO A 246 47.06 6.44 -13.98
N PHE A 247 46.74 5.19 -14.32
CA PHE A 247 47.48 4.41 -15.33
C PHE A 247 46.57 3.85 -16.41
N ILE A 248 47.15 3.63 -17.60
CA ILE A 248 46.51 2.97 -18.73
C ILE A 248 47.35 1.74 -19.12
N ILE A 249 46.70 0.59 -19.26
CA ILE A 249 47.30 -0.61 -19.85
C ILE A 249 46.91 -0.67 -21.34
N SER A 250 47.89 -0.86 -22.22
CA SER A 250 47.72 -0.84 -23.68
C SER A 250 48.68 -1.78 -24.38
N GLY A 251 48.55 -1.98 -25.70
CA GLY A 251 49.52 -2.72 -26.51
C GLY A 251 49.69 -4.21 -26.15
N GLY A 252 48.71 -4.80 -25.46
CA GLY A 252 48.79 -6.15 -24.92
C GLY A 252 49.00 -7.23 -25.99
N THR A 253 49.94 -8.15 -25.77
CA THR A 253 50.19 -9.31 -26.62
C THR A 253 50.41 -10.58 -25.79
N LEU A 254 49.89 -11.71 -26.27
CA LEU A 254 50.13 -13.03 -25.69
C LEU A 254 50.73 -13.96 -26.74
N SER A 255 51.96 -14.41 -26.50
CA SER A 255 52.58 -15.48 -27.30
C SER A 255 52.52 -16.79 -26.52
N LYS A 256 52.08 -17.86 -27.19
CA LYS A 256 52.02 -19.23 -26.64
C LYS A 256 53.12 -20.16 -27.19
N ALA A 257 54.11 -19.59 -27.89
CA ALA A 257 55.19 -20.34 -28.52
C ALA A 257 56.34 -20.60 -27.52
N GLY A 258 56.58 -21.88 -27.20
CA GLY A 258 57.69 -22.29 -26.32
C GLY A 258 57.52 -21.88 -24.86
N GLY A 259 56.29 -21.57 -24.43
CA GLY A 259 55.94 -20.98 -23.14
C GLY A 259 54.81 -19.97 -23.31
N ILE A 260 54.28 -19.44 -22.20
CA ILE A 260 53.37 -18.28 -22.26
C ILE A 260 54.17 -17.02 -21.98
N LYS A 261 54.17 -16.09 -22.93
CA LYS A 261 54.79 -14.76 -22.81
C LYS A 261 53.73 -13.69 -22.99
N ALA A 262 53.49 -12.92 -21.93
CA ALA A 262 52.56 -11.79 -21.94
C ALA A 262 53.36 -10.48 -21.91
N THR A 263 53.04 -9.54 -22.79
CA THR A 263 53.64 -8.20 -22.82
C THR A 263 52.54 -7.15 -22.88
N VAL A 264 52.64 -6.11 -22.06
CA VAL A 264 51.78 -4.92 -22.10
C VAL A 264 52.61 -3.64 -22.05
N THR A 265 52.02 -2.53 -22.46
CA THR A 265 52.54 -1.19 -22.20
C THR A 265 51.68 -0.52 -21.13
N VAL A 266 52.30 -0.14 -20.01
CA VAL A 266 51.66 0.63 -18.94
C VAL A 266 52.13 2.07 -19.06
N THR A 267 51.18 3.01 -19.10
CA THR A 267 51.48 4.44 -19.17
C THR A 267 50.93 5.13 -17.94
N GLY A 268 51.81 5.73 -17.13
CA GLY A 268 51.43 6.61 -16.04
C GLY A 268 50.99 7.98 -16.53
N ASN A 269 49.95 8.53 -15.91
CA ASN A 269 49.43 9.86 -16.19
C ASN A 269 50.18 10.91 -15.37
N SER A 270 51.47 11.12 -15.66
CA SER A 270 52.34 12.05 -14.94
C SER A 270 52.09 13.54 -15.27
N MET A 271 51.12 13.86 -16.14
CA MET A 271 50.72 15.23 -16.48
C MET A 271 49.20 15.52 -16.35
N GLY A 272 48.42 14.59 -15.79
CA GLY A 272 46.97 14.73 -15.61
C GLY A 272 46.55 15.11 -14.18
N SER A 273 45.24 15.32 -13.96
CA SER A 273 44.68 15.70 -12.64
C SER A 273 44.70 14.61 -11.56
N ILE A 274 45.18 13.41 -11.88
CA ILE A 274 45.28 12.27 -10.97
C ILE A 274 46.65 11.63 -11.16
N VAL A 275 47.59 12.12 -10.36
CA VAL A 275 48.95 11.58 -10.26
C VAL A 275 48.95 10.60 -9.10
N HIS A 276 49.39 9.37 -9.36
CA HIS A 276 49.75 8.43 -8.31
C HIS A 276 51.26 8.53 -8.07
N THR A 277 51.67 8.57 -6.81
CA THR A 277 53.08 8.73 -6.42
C THR A 277 53.54 7.50 -5.67
N GLY A 278 54.74 7.00 -5.98
CA GLY A 278 55.32 5.84 -5.32
C GLY A 278 55.55 4.70 -6.29
N ASN A 279 55.78 3.51 -5.76
CA ASN A 279 55.89 2.30 -6.57
C ASN A 279 54.49 1.73 -6.80
N GLU A 280 54.23 1.27 -8.02
CA GLU A 280 53.07 0.46 -8.37
C GLU A 280 53.46 -1.00 -8.57
N VAL A 281 52.49 -1.90 -8.48
CA VAL A 281 52.68 -3.31 -8.79
C VAL A 281 51.90 -3.66 -10.06
N VAL A 282 52.61 -4.12 -11.08
CA VAL A 282 52.01 -4.67 -12.30
C VAL A 282 51.93 -6.18 -12.17
N ILE A 283 50.71 -6.69 -12.11
CA ILE A 283 50.41 -8.10 -11.88
C ILE A 283 50.03 -8.74 -13.20
N PHE A 284 50.73 -9.79 -13.59
CA PHE A 284 50.35 -10.71 -14.65
C PHE A 284 49.85 -11.99 -14.00
N GLN A 285 48.55 -12.21 -14.05
CA GLN A 285 47.90 -13.39 -13.51
C GLN A 285 47.59 -14.38 -14.63
N LEU A 286 48.27 -15.52 -14.63
CA LEU A 286 47.99 -16.61 -15.54
C LEU A 286 46.71 -17.33 -15.09
N MET A 287 45.80 -17.49 -16.04
CA MET A 287 44.50 -18.11 -15.86
C MET A 287 44.38 -19.34 -16.77
N LYS A 288 43.77 -20.41 -16.27
CA LYS A 288 43.35 -21.57 -17.06
C LYS A 288 41.83 -21.66 -17.03
N GLY A 289 41.17 -21.30 -18.13
CA GLY A 289 39.74 -20.97 -18.07
C GLY A 289 39.50 -19.81 -17.11
N GLU A 290 38.63 -19.99 -16.11
CA GLU A 290 38.34 -18.98 -15.07
C GLU A 290 39.17 -19.16 -13.79
N ILE A 291 40.11 -20.12 -13.76
CA ILE A 291 40.87 -20.45 -12.55
C ILE A 291 42.27 -19.78 -12.61
N PRO A 292 42.64 -18.93 -11.64
CA PRO A 292 44.00 -18.42 -11.53
C PRO A 292 44.96 -19.52 -11.12
N VAL A 293 46.10 -19.63 -11.82
CA VAL A 293 47.08 -20.71 -11.61
C VAL A 293 48.50 -20.24 -11.31
N SER A 294 48.87 -19.02 -11.70
CA SER A 294 50.20 -18.45 -11.42
C SER A 294 50.16 -16.92 -11.49
N ILE A 295 51.05 -16.25 -10.78
CA ILE A 295 51.21 -14.79 -10.83
C ILE A 295 52.68 -14.44 -11.04
N VAL A 296 52.93 -13.42 -11.86
CA VAL A 296 54.17 -12.65 -11.92
C VAL A 296 53.83 -11.21 -11.56
N ALA A 297 54.42 -10.68 -10.50
CA ALA A 297 54.22 -9.31 -10.05
C ALA A 297 55.52 -8.52 -10.19
N LEU A 298 55.45 -7.32 -10.75
CA LEU A 298 56.57 -6.41 -10.97
C LEU A 298 56.31 -5.11 -10.22
N GLU A 299 57.12 -4.79 -9.22
CA GLU A 299 57.07 -3.50 -8.53
C GLU A 299 57.94 -2.48 -9.26
N LYS A 300 57.35 -1.34 -9.61
CA LYS A 300 57.91 -0.33 -10.51
C LYS A 300 57.28 1.02 -10.21
N ASP A 301 58.09 2.07 -10.16
CA ASP A 301 57.62 3.46 -10.20
C ASP A 301 57.39 3.88 -11.66
N ILE A 302 56.13 3.88 -12.12
CA ILE A 302 55.80 4.06 -13.54
C ILE A 302 55.46 5.52 -13.83
N GLN A 303 56.48 6.33 -14.07
CA GLN A 303 56.28 7.74 -14.41
C GLN A 303 55.92 7.98 -15.89
N PHE A 304 56.30 7.08 -16.79
CA PHE A 304 56.08 7.22 -18.23
C PHE A 304 55.63 5.89 -18.84
N SER A 305 55.32 5.90 -20.14
CA SER A 305 54.99 4.69 -20.88
C SER A 305 56.15 3.69 -20.84
N GLU A 306 55.89 2.49 -20.35
CA GLU A 306 56.87 1.40 -20.24
C GLU A 306 56.26 0.06 -20.69
N ALA A 307 57.05 -0.72 -21.44
CA ALA A 307 56.70 -2.08 -21.82
C ALA A 307 57.16 -3.09 -20.75
N LEU A 308 56.23 -3.87 -20.23
CA LEU A 308 56.45 -4.87 -19.19
C LEU A 308 56.10 -6.25 -19.71
N THR A 309 56.89 -7.25 -19.34
CA THR A 309 56.75 -8.62 -19.85
C THR A 309 56.84 -9.65 -18.73
N ALA A 310 55.92 -10.61 -18.73
CA ALA A 310 55.95 -11.79 -17.89
C ALA A 310 56.11 -13.07 -18.72
N TYR A 311 56.83 -14.04 -18.17
CA TYR A 311 57.00 -15.36 -18.74
C TYR A 311 56.46 -16.41 -17.77
N PHE A 312 55.68 -17.36 -18.29
CA PHE A 312 55.22 -18.52 -17.55
C PHE A 312 55.70 -19.79 -18.24
N ASN A 313 56.33 -20.67 -17.48
CA ASN A 313 56.86 -21.93 -17.97
C ASN A 313 55.76 -23.00 -18.07
N VAL A 314 54.74 -22.72 -18.89
CA VAL A 314 53.63 -23.64 -19.20
C VAL A 314 53.35 -23.61 -20.69
N THR A 315 52.66 -24.64 -21.19
CA THR A 315 52.22 -24.70 -22.59
C THR A 315 50.75 -25.09 -22.63
N GLY A 316 50.01 -24.58 -23.62
CA GLY A 316 48.58 -24.82 -23.77
C GLY A 316 47.89 -23.63 -24.43
N SER A 317 46.86 -23.90 -25.23
CA SER A 317 46.10 -22.86 -25.93
C SER A 317 44.99 -22.25 -25.07
N ASP A 318 44.63 -22.91 -23.97
CA ASP A 318 43.54 -22.59 -23.04
C ASP A 318 43.93 -21.59 -21.94
N TYR A 319 45.18 -21.11 -21.95
CA TYR A 319 45.65 -20.08 -21.03
C TYR A 319 45.31 -18.68 -21.52
N LYS A 320 44.86 -17.83 -20.58
CA LYS A 320 44.73 -16.38 -20.70
C LYS A 320 45.58 -15.70 -19.62
N VAL A 321 45.93 -14.42 -19.80
CA VAL A 321 46.67 -13.64 -18.79
C VAL A 321 45.92 -12.37 -18.49
N ASP A 322 45.45 -12.24 -17.25
CA ASP A 322 44.86 -11.01 -16.74
C ASP A 322 45.97 -10.10 -16.22
N VAL A 323 45.90 -8.81 -16.57
CA VAL A 323 46.91 -7.82 -16.22
C VAL A 323 46.28 -6.68 -15.42
N PHE A 324 46.87 -6.40 -14.26
CA PHE A 324 46.43 -5.36 -13.32
C PHE A 324 47.57 -4.40 -13.01
N VAL A 325 47.23 -3.14 -12.69
CA VAL A 325 48.15 -2.17 -12.07
C VAL A 325 47.53 -1.76 -10.75
N VAL A 326 48.25 -1.95 -9.65
CA VAL A 326 47.74 -1.73 -8.30
C VAL A 326 48.75 -0.97 -7.44
N ASP A 327 48.27 -0.36 -6.36
CA ASP A 327 49.13 0.36 -5.40
C ASP A 327 49.97 -0.61 -4.55
N SER A 328 49.38 -1.74 -4.16
CA SER A 328 50.08 -2.81 -3.44
C SER A 328 49.47 -4.16 -3.75
N TYR A 329 50.29 -5.21 -3.65
CA TYR A 329 49.88 -6.58 -3.92
C TYR A 329 50.07 -7.47 -2.68
N SER A 330 49.00 -8.15 -2.27
CA SER A 330 48.93 -8.94 -1.04
C SER A 330 49.45 -10.39 -1.18
N ASN A 331 49.99 -10.78 -2.34
CA ASN A 331 50.31 -12.17 -2.69
C ASN A 331 49.08 -13.10 -2.78
N SER A 332 47.91 -12.56 -3.11
CA SER A 332 46.67 -13.32 -3.26
C SER A 332 46.29 -13.57 -4.73
N PHE A 333 45.78 -14.76 -5.03
CA PHE A 333 45.20 -15.07 -6.34
C PHE A 333 43.82 -14.46 -6.57
N THR A 334 43.09 -14.12 -5.52
CA THR A 334 41.70 -13.66 -5.63
C THR A 334 41.52 -12.19 -5.26
N ASP A 335 42.55 -11.61 -4.66
CA ASP A 335 42.57 -10.19 -4.26
C ASP A 335 43.85 -9.55 -4.79
N VAL A 336 43.72 -8.89 -5.93
CA VAL A 336 44.83 -8.19 -6.58
C VAL A 336 45.11 -6.82 -5.95
N GLY A 337 44.24 -6.32 -5.07
CA GLY A 337 44.36 -4.99 -4.46
C GLY A 337 43.62 -3.88 -5.20
N ASN A 338 43.87 -2.63 -4.80
CA ASN A 338 43.21 -1.45 -5.37
C ASN A 338 43.72 -1.17 -6.79
N GLN A 339 42.83 -1.22 -7.77
CA GLN A 339 43.20 -1.08 -9.18
C GLN A 339 43.39 0.38 -9.57
N LEU A 340 44.62 0.68 -9.99
CA LEU A 340 45.06 1.97 -10.49
C LEU A 340 44.96 2.09 -12.02
N ALA A 341 44.57 1.01 -12.70
CA ALA A 341 44.27 0.96 -14.13
C ALA A 341 43.15 -0.04 -14.41
N LYS A 342 42.52 0.08 -15.59
CA LYS A 342 41.50 -0.87 -16.03
C LYS A 342 42.22 -2.15 -16.41
N ALA A 343 41.91 -3.23 -15.71
CA ALA A 343 42.48 -4.53 -16.01
C ALA A 343 42.17 -4.96 -17.45
N ILE A 344 43.08 -5.71 -18.06
CA ILE A 344 42.90 -6.31 -19.38
C ILE A 344 43.19 -7.80 -19.34
N THR A 345 42.49 -8.56 -20.19
CA THR A 345 42.74 -9.99 -20.41
C THR A 345 43.42 -10.14 -21.76
N LEU A 346 44.51 -10.90 -21.79
CA LEU A 346 45.20 -11.30 -23.01
C LEU A 346 44.86 -12.77 -23.30
N GLU A 347 44.47 -13.06 -24.53
CA GLU A 347 44.03 -14.40 -24.99
C GLU A 347 44.82 -14.92 -26.19
#